data_AF-A0A317JYQ1-F1
#
_entry.id   AF-A0A317JYQ1-F1
#
_cell.length_a   1.000
_cell.length_b   1.000
_cell.length_c   1.000
_cell.angle_alpha   90.00
_cell.angle_beta   90.00
_cell.angle_gamma   90.00
#
_symmetry.space_group_name_H-M   'P 1'
#
loop_
_entity.id
_entity.type
_entity.pdbx_description
1 polymer ?
#
loop_
_entity_poly.entity_id
_entity_poly.type
_entity_poly.pdbx_seq_one_letter_code
_entity_poly.pdbx_strand_id
1 'polypeptide(L)'
;MPFSAADRFDPATFRPGTEGPEIIKAAIVGEFIDLPGNDLAALTERTFDFPINPHPGCIDASIYLGGGHNPVDITRMEFGAARSQYVDVVLHAAFDFTQEGVEIANRSAVFHANLQFERLD
;
A
#
# COMPACT_ATOMS: atom_id res chain seq x y z
N MET A 1 -7.10 -10.98 -7.52
CA MET A 1 -7.13 -12.05 -6.49
C MET A 1 -6.18 -11.62 -5.39
N PRO A 2 -6.56 -11.68 -4.10
CA PRO A 2 -5.61 -11.45 -3.01
C PRO A 2 -4.46 -12.48 -3.06
N PHE A 3 -3.31 -12.13 -2.49
CA PHE A 3 -2.21 -13.07 -2.27
C PHE A 3 -2.75 -14.34 -1.59
N SER A 4 -2.48 -15.50 -2.18
CA SER A 4 -2.94 -16.79 -1.67
C SER A 4 -1.76 -17.74 -1.61
N ALA A 5 -1.67 -18.46 -0.49
CA ALA A 5 -0.79 -19.60 -0.27
C ALA A 5 -0.82 -20.70 -1.36
N ALA A 6 -1.77 -20.65 -2.30
CA ALA A 6 -1.91 -21.60 -3.41
C ALA A 6 -1.37 -21.07 -4.76
N ASP A 7 -0.74 -19.89 -4.79
CA ASP A 7 -0.10 -19.38 -6.01
C ASP A 7 1.09 -20.29 -6.39
N ARG A 8 1.02 -20.92 -7.56
CA ARG A 8 2.00 -21.92 -8.03
C ARG A 8 3.40 -21.35 -8.23
N PHE A 9 3.51 -20.03 -8.24
CA PHE A 9 4.74 -19.28 -8.41
C PHE A 9 5.24 -18.64 -7.12
N ASP A 10 4.63 -18.98 -5.98
CA ASP A 10 5.14 -18.57 -4.68
C ASP A 10 6.27 -19.54 -4.27
N PRO A 11 7.56 -19.15 -4.38
CA PRO A 11 8.62 -19.97 -3.83
C PRO A 11 8.35 -20.12 -2.33
N ALA A 12 8.76 -21.24 -1.74
CA ALA A 12 8.40 -21.71 -0.39
C ALA A 12 8.64 -20.74 0.81
N THR A 13 8.96 -19.47 0.58
CA THR A 13 9.17 -18.36 1.50
C THR A 13 7.95 -17.45 1.73
N PHE A 14 6.93 -17.46 0.88
CA PHE A 14 5.67 -16.77 1.20
C PHE A 14 4.53 -17.80 1.14
N ARG A 15 3.91 -18.05 2.29
CA ARG A 15 2.67 -18.84 2.37
C ARG A 15 1.68 -18.12 3.26
N PRO A 16 1.13 -16.96 2.83
CA PRO A 16 0.00 -16.37 3.51
C PRO A 16 -1.17 -17.34 3.43
N GLY A 17 -1.46 -18.01 4.55
CA GLY A 17 -2.65 -18.84 4.70
C GLY A 17 -2.53 -20.33 4.36
N THR A 18 -1.35 -20.97 4.41
CA THR A 18 -1.35 -22.46 4.37
C THR A 18 -1.77 -23.15 5.68
N GLU A 19 -1.97 -22.41 6.77
CA GLU A 19 -2.61 -22.92 8.01
C GLU A 19 -3.56 -21.86 8.64
N GLY A 20 -4.36 -21.12 7.84
CA GLY A 20 -5.49 -20.34 8.39
C GLY A 20 -5.57 -18.83 8.05
N PRO A 21 -6.55 -18.10 8.64
CA PRO A 21 -6.99 -16.75 8.28
C PRO A 21 -6.16 -15.65 8.98
N GLU A 22 -4.83 -15.79 9.03
CA GLU A 22 -4.00 -14.83 9.75
C GLU A 22 -3.83 -13.52 8.98
N ILE A 23 -4.33 -12.44 9.59
CA ILE A 23 -4.06 -11.07 9.18
C ILE A 23 -2.58 -10.80 9.48
N ILE A 24 -1.76 -10.74 8.44
CA ILE A 24 -0.36 -10.35 8.58
C ILE A 24 -0.34 -8.84 8.81
N LYS A 25 0.28 -8.41 9.92
CA LYS A 25 0.55 -6.99 10.16
C LYS A 25 1.68 -6.57 9.22
N ALA A 26 1.33 -5.83 8.17
CA ALA A 26 2.28 -5.26 7.22
C ALA A 26 2.27 -3.72 7.34
N ALA A 27 3.35 -3.09 6.89
CA ALA A 27 3.45 -1.65 6.76
C ALA A 27 3.74 -1.32 5.30
N ILE A 28 3.01 -0.35 4.77
CA ILE A 28 3.35 0.33 3.52
C ILE A 28 4.09 1.60 3.92
N VAL A 29 5.29 1.77 3.38
CA VAL A 29 6.11 2.96 3.57
C VAL A 29 6.21 3.63 2.21
N GLY A 30 5.82 4.90 2.12
CA GLY A 30 5.85 5.68 0.89
C GLY A 30 6.53 7.03 1.08
N GLU A 31 7.31 7.44 0.09
CA GLU A 31 8.00 8.73 0.03
C GLU A 31 7.51 9.56 -1.18
N PHE A 32 7.90 10.84 -1.23
CA PHE A 32 7.54 11.80 -2.29
C PHE A 32 6.04 12.08 -2.43
N ILE A 33 5.32 12.10 -1.30
CA ILE A 33 3.88 12.41 -1.27
C ILE A 33 3.65 13.81 -0.72
N ASP A 34 3.23 14.73 -1.58
CA ASP A 34 2.76 16.05 -1.16
C ASP A 34 1.24 16.06 -1.05
N LEU A 35 0.73 15.90 0.19
CA LEU A 35 -0.69 16.06 0.49
C LEU A 35 -1.00 17.49 0.92
N PRO A 36 -2.12 18.07 0.46
CA PRO A 36 -2.48 19.45 0.77
C PRO A 36 -2.99 19.64 2.20
N GLY A 37 -2.62 20.77 2.80
CA GLY A 37 -3.12 21.23 4.09
C GLY A 37 -2.16 20.98 5.25
N ASN A 38 -2.52 21.47 6.44
CA ASN A 38 -1.69 21.40 7.64
C ASN A 38 -2.28 20.47 8.72
N ASP A 39 -3.43 19.85 8.44
CA ASP A 39 -4.15 18.98 9.37
C ASP A 39 -4.94 17.88 8.63
N LEU A 40 -5.45 16.92 9.39
CA LEU A 40 -6.26 15.81 8.86
C LEU A 40 -7.58 16.27 8.24
N ALA A 41 -8.12 17.41 8.69
CA ALA A 41 -9.38 17.93 8.17
C ALA A 41 -9.24 18.35 6.70
N ALA A 42 -8.08 18.87 6.31
CA ALA A 42 -7.79 19.24 4.92
C ALA A 42 -7.79 18.06 3.92
N LEU A 43 -7.72 16.82 4.43
CA LEU A 43 -7.76 15.59 3.63
C LEU A 43 -9.16 14.97 3.57
N THR A 44 -10.09 15.40 4.43
CA THR A 44 -11.40 14.75 4.59
C THR A 44 -12.21 14.68 3.29
N GLU A 45 -12.74 13.50 2.96
CA GLU A 45 -13.57 13.24 1.77
C GLU A 45 -12.86 13.55 0.43
N ARG A 46 -11.53 13.57 0.43
CA ARG A 46 -10.74 13.83 -0.77
C ARG A 46 -10.20 12.57 -1.38
N THR A 47 -9.91 12.67 -2.66
CA THR A 47 -9.31 11.61 -3.46
C THR A 47 -8.12 12.19 -4.20
N PHE A 48 -7.04 11.41 -4.24
CA PHE A 48 -5.85 11.75 -5.02
C PHE A 48 -5.45 10.53 -5.84
N ASP A 49 -5.20 10.76 -7.12
CA ASP A 49 -4.66 9.75 -8.04
C ASP A 49 -3.18 10.06 -8.27
N PHE A 50 -2.38 9.01 -8.34
CA PHE A 50 -0.93 9.07 -8.50
C PHE A 50 -0.53 8.20 -9.69
N PRO A 51 0.47 8.63 -10.47
CA PRO A 51 0.96 7.82 -11.57
C PRO A 51 1.84 6.68 -11.04
N ILE A 52 2.05 5.66 -11.88
CA ILE A 52 2.94 4.52 -11.60
C ILE A 52 4.39 4.86 -11.94
N ASN A 53 5.35 4.24 -11.26
CA ASN A 53 6.78 4.35 -11.58
C ASN A 53 7.04 4.02 -13.07
N PRO A 54 7.91 4.75 -13.80
CA PRO A 54 8.76 5.87 -13.38
C PRO A 54 8.18 7.25 -13.68
N HIS A 55 6.86 7.38 -13.83
CA HIS A 55 6.27 8.65 -14.22
C HIS A 55 6.40 9.69 -13.09
N PRO A 56 6.75 10.95 -13.41
CA PRO A 56 6.90 12.01 -12.40
C PRO A 56 5.64 12.18 -11.54
N GLY A 57 5.84 12.28 -10.22
CA GLY A 57 4.77 12.38 -9.23
C GLY A 57 4.26 11.03 -8.70
N CYS A 58 4.88 9.92 -9.10
CA CYS A 58 4.62 8.61 -8.49
C CYS A 58 5.10 8.61 -7.03
N ILE A 59 4.41 7.82 -6.21
CA ILE A 59 4.82 7.56 -4.84
C ILE A 59 5.87 6.45 -4.88
N ASP A 60 7.06 6.70 -4.32
CA ASP A 60 8.04 5.65 -4.11
C ASP A 60 7.65 4.87 -2.85
N ALA A 61 6.97 3.73 -3.04
CA ALA A 61 6.44 2.95 -1.94
C ALA A 61 6.90 1.49 -1.98
N SER A 62 7.01 0.94 -0.77
CA SER A 62 7.26 -0.47 -0.54
C SER A 62 6.34 -1.02 0.53
N ILE A 63 6.04 -2.31 0.44
CA ILE A 63 5.37 -3.08 1.47
C ILE A 63 6.27 -4.20 1.96
N TYR A 64 6.33 -4.39 3.29
CA TYR A 64 7.12 -5.47 3.86
C TYR A 64 6.31 -6.78 3.86
N LEU A 65 6.68 -7.73 3.00
CA LEU A 65 6.05 -9.04 2.86
C LEU A 65 7.13 -10.12 2.80
N GLY A 66 6.92 -11.25 3.49
CA GLY A 66 7.82 -12.41 3.42
C GLY A 66 9.24 -12.15 3.93
N GLY A 67 9.43 -11.15 4.79
CA GLY A 67 10.75 -10.78 5.29
C GLY A 67 11.52 -9.78 4.41
N GLY A 68 10.90 -9.25 3.35
CA GLY A 68 11.54 -8.29 2.43
C GLY A 68 10.66 -7.10 2.07
N HIS A 69 11.30 -6.04 1.56
CA HIS A 69 10.62 -4.90 0.93
C HIS A 69 10.23 -5.26 -0.49
N ASN A 70 8.95 -5.09 -0.81
CA ASN A 70 8.41 -5.32 -2.14
C ASN A 70 7.92 -3.99 -2.69
N PRO A 71 8.45 -3.51 -3.83
CA PRO A 71 7.97 -2.30 -4.47
C PRO A 71 6.48 -2.40 -4.76
N VAL A 72 5.77 -1.29 -4.54
CA VAL A 72 4.34 -1.20 -4.80
C VAL A 72 4.01 0.22 -5.24
N ASP A 73 3.33 0.36 -6.37
CA ASP A 73 2.83 1.65 -6.81
C ASP A 73 1.50 1.94 -6.11
N ILE A 74 1.45 2.97 -5.26
CA ILE A 74 0.17 3.51 -4.79
C ILE A 74 -0.38 4.38 -5.90
N THR A 75 -1.52 3.99 -6.48
CA THR A 75 -2.13 4.66 -7.64
C THR A 75 -3.27 5.58 -7.24
N ARG A 76 -3.86 5.37 -6.05
CA ARG A 76 -4.96 6.18 -5.55
C ARG A 76 -5.06 6.13 -4.03
N MET A 77 -5.41 7.26 -3.44
CA MET A 77 -5.78 7.39 -2.04
C MET A 77 -7.15 8.03 -1.91
N GLU A 78 -8.06 7.39 -1.20
CA GLU A 78 -9.39 7.91 -0.87
C GLU A 78 -9.50 8.12 0.63
N PHE A 79 -9.63 9.39 1.02
CA PHE A 79 -9.72 9.80 2.41
C PHE A 79 -11.18 9.88 2.84
N GLY A 80 -11.50 9.24 3.97
CA GLY A 80 -12.81 9.30 4.61
C GLY A 80 -12.97 10.51 5.51
N ALA A 81 -13.85 10.36 6.52
CA ALA A 81 -14.06 11.40 7.53
C ALA A 81 -12.86 11.48 8.49
N ALA A 82 -12.31 12.68 8.69
CA ALA A 82 -11.34 12.87 9.77
C ALA A 82 -11.98 12.64 11.15
N ARG A 83 -11.22 11.97 12.02
CA ARG A 83 -11.46 11.81 13.44
C ARG A 83 -10.44 12.64 14.23
N SER A 84 -10.58 12.67 15.55
CA SER A 84 -9.71 13.50 16.40
C SER A 84 -8.21 13.19 16.29
N GLN A 85 -7.84 11.96 15.90
CA GLN A 85 -6.44 11.52 15.87
C GLN A 85 -6.02 10.84 14.55
N TYR A 86 -6.97 10.52 13.68
CA TYR A 86 -6.70 9.81 12.43
C TYR A 86 -7.71 10.17 11.35
N VAL A 87 -7.37 9.86 10.11
CA VAL A 87 -8.31 9.82 8.97
C VAL A 87 -8.32 8.42 8.39
N ASP A 88 -9.51 7.90 8.10
CA ASP A 88 -9.63 6.64 7.37
C ASP A 88 -9.12 6.85 5.94
N VAL A 89 -8.33 5.93 5.41
CA VAL A 89 -7.83 5.99 4.03
C VAL A 89 -7.95 4.62 3.36
N VAL A 90 -8.39 4.64 2.10
CA VAL A 90 -8.35 3.49 1.19
C VAL A 90 -7.24 3.72 0.18
N LEU A 91 -6.26 2.81 0.15
CA LEU A 91 -5.13 2.84 -0.78
C LEU A 91 -5.37 1.81 -1.87
N HIS A 92 -5.32 2.23 -3.14
CA HIS A 92 -5.26 1.31 -4.27
C HIS A 92 -3.82 1.20 -4.72
N ALA A 93 -3.32 -0.03 -4.80
CA ALA A 93 -1.93 -0.29 -5.10
C ALA A 93 -1.78 -1.34 -6.19
N ALA A 94 -0.70 -1.25 -6.95
CA ALA A 94 -0.32 -2.20 -7.99
C ALA A 94 1.09 -2.73 -7.74
N PHE A 95 1.27 -4.03 -7.92
CA PHE A 95 2.57 -4.70 -7.87
C PHE A 95 3.02 -5.01 -9.28
N ASP A 96 4.19 -4.52 -9.67
CA ASP A 96 4.89 -4.92 -10.89
C ASP A 96 5.97 -5.98 -10.60
N PHE A 97 5.51 -7.18 -10.28
CA PHE A 97 6.39 -8.32 -10.06
C PHE A 97 7.17 -8.76 -11.32
N THR A 98 6.69 -8.40 -12.51
CA THR A 98 7.38 -8.66 -13.76
C THR A 98 8.69 -7.86 -13.82
N GLN A 99 8.63 -6.58 -13.44
CA GLN A 99 9.83 -5.73 -13.34
C GLN A 99 10.82 -6.23 -12.28
N GLU A 100 10.32 -6.76 -11.16
CA GLU A 100 11.15 -7.36 -10.09
C GLU A 100 11.80 -8.69 -10.50
N GLY A 101 11.45 -9.25 -11.66
CA GLY A 101 12.05 -10.48 -12.19
C GLY A 101 11.70 -11.73 -11.40
N VAL A 102 10.57 -11.71 -10.68
CA VAL A 102 10.05 -12.87 -9.94
C VAL A 102 8.98 -13.59 -10.76
N GLU A 103 8.76 -14.88 -10.50
CA GLU A 103 7.76 -15.67 -11.25
C GLU A 103 6.30 -15.35 -10.84
N ILE A 104 6.08 -14.30 -10.06
CA ILE A 104 4.79 -13.90 -9.53
C ILE A 104 4.08 -12.98 -10.55
N ALA A 105 2.81 -13.24 -10.86
CA ALA A 105 2.05 -12.38 -11.76
C ALA A 105 1.73 -11.02 -11.11
N ASN A 106 1.82 -9.92 -11.89
CA ASN A 106 1.39 -8.58 -11.50
C ASN A 106 -0.05 -8.59 -10.97
N ARG A 107 -0.32 -7.78 -9.95
CA ARG A 107 -1.63 -7.75 -9.28
C ARG A 107 -1.90 -6.42 -8.60
N SER A 108 -3.18 -6.10 -8.47
CA SER A 108 -3.63 -4.95 -7.68
C SER A 108 -4.16 -5.39 -6.32
N ALA A 109 -4.03 -4.50 -5.34
CA ALA A 109 -4.54 -4.66 -3.99
C ALA A 109 -5.24 -3.38 -3.52
N VAL A 110 -6.21 -3.54 -2.61
CA VAL A 110 -6.87 -2.45 -1.90
C VAL A 110 -6.56 -2.61 -0.42
N PHE A 111 -6.01 -1.56 0.18
CA PHE A 111 -5.68 -1.52 1.60
C PHE A 111 -6.57 -0.51 2.31
N HIS A 112 -7.15 -0.92 3.44
CA HIS A 112 -7.85 -0.02 4.35
C HIS A 112 -6.93 0.27 5.53
N ALA A 113 -6.66 1.55 5.78
CA ALA A 113 -5.74 1.99 6.83
C ALA A 113 -6.28 3.23 7.55
N ASN A 114 -5.71 3.51 8.72
CA ASN A 114 -5.96 4.74 9.46
C ASN A 114 -4.65 5.54 9.45
N LEU A 115 -4.69 6.76 8.91
CA LEU A 115 -3.51 7.62 8.81
C LEU A 115 -3.51 8.63 9.96
N GLN A 116 -2.40 8.67 10.71
CA GLN A 116 -2.18 9.57 11.84
C GLN A 116 -1.09 10.57 11.47
N PHE A 117 -1.24 11.82 11.89
CA PHE A 117 -0.18 12.82 11.74
C PHE A 117 0.71 12.77 12.98
N GLU A 118 1.96 12.39 12.80
CA GLU A 118 2.99 12.56 13.81
C GLU A 118 3.70 13.89 13.54
N ARG A 119 3.62 14.82 14.51
CA ARG A 119 4.50 15.98 14.50
C ARG A 119 5.87 15.49 14.92
N LEU A 120 6.84 15.61 14.02
CA LEU A 120 8.24 15.46 14.38
C LEU A 120 8.64 16.74 15.11
N ASP A 121 8.78 16.64 16.43
CA ASP A 121 9.25 17.72 17.31
C ASP A 121 10.75 18.02 17.11
#